data_AF-A0A934NLC8-F1
#
_entry.id   AF-A0A934NLC8-F1
#
_cell.length_a   1.000
_cell.length_b   1.000
_cell.length_c   1.000
_cell.angle_alpha   90.00
_cell.angle_beta   90.00
_cell.angle_gamma   90.00
#
_symmetry.space_group_name_H-M   'P 1'
#
loop_
_entity.id
_entity.type
_entity.pdbx_description
1 polymer ?
#
loop_
_entity_poly.entity_id
_entity_poly.type
_entity_poly.pdbx_seq_one_letter_code
_entity_poly.pdbx_strand_id
1 'polypeptide(L)' 'MNTTRIDSPLANLVTDASRFGPAPSRGREVAVIVTTVVLMAAILAIVQPTIVYTAIACALVVGNFAVRWALGTRKWGSR' A
#
# COMPACT_ATOMS: atom_id res chain seq x y z
N MET A 1 5.22 15.89 -18.18
CA MET A 1 3.98 15.28 -17.65
C MET A 1 3.39 14.45 -18.77
N ASN A 2 3.86 13.21 -18.93
CA ASN A 2 3.38 12.30 -19.97
C ASN A 2 2.30 11.42 -19.37
N THR A 3 1.05 11.80 -19.57
CA THR A 3 -0.12 10.96 -19.32
C THR A 3 -0.32 10.05 -20.53
N THR A 4 0.33 8.88 -20.54
CA THR A 4 0.01 7.85 -21.53
C THR A 4 -1.15 7.01 -21.03
N ARG A 5 -2.23 7.14 -21.79
CA ARG A 5 -3.59 6.66 -21.65
C ARG A 5 -3.77 5.13 -21.70
N ILE A 6 -2.78 4.29 -21.31
CA ILE A 6 -2.88 2.82 -21.28
C ILE A 6 -1.93 2.19 -20.23
N ASP A 7 -2.02 2.57 -18.95
CA ASP A 7 -1.32 1.81 -17.90
C ASP A 7 -2.28 0.76 -17.32
N SER A 8 -1.89 -0.51 -17.36
CA SER A 8 -2.73 -1.59 -16.82
C SER A 8 -3.02 -1.35 -15.33
N PRO A 9 -4.21 -1.73 -14.80
CA PRO A 9 -4.52 -1.56 -13.38
C PRO A 9 -3.47 -2.19 -12.46
N LEU A 10 -2.88 -3.31 -12.90
CA LEU A 10 -1.78 -3.98 -12.20
C LEU A 10 -0.49 -3.17 -12.23
N ALA A 11 -0.11 -2.60 -13.38
CA ALA A 11 1.08 -1.75 -13.46
C ALA A 11 0.95 -0.54 -12.53
N ASN A 12 -0.23 0.10 -12.52
CA ASN A 12 -0.53 1.19 -11.61
C ASN A 12 -0.42 0.79 -10.13
N LEU A 13 -0.94 -0.39 -9.77
CA LEU A 13 -0.87 -0.93 -8.41
C LEU A 13 0.57 -1.19 -7.97
N VAL A 14 1.37 -1.81 -8.84
CA VAL A 14 2.80 -2.09 -8.56
C VAL A 14 3.58 -0.79 -8.41
N THR A 15 3.37 0.18 -9.30
CA THR A 15 4.00 1.51 -9.17
C THR A 15 3.59 2.22 -7.88
N ASP A 16 2.32 2.12 -7.48
CA ASP A 16 1.84 2.73 -6.23
C ASP A 16 2.32 2.02 -4.97
N ALA A 17 2.50 0.70 -5.02
CA ALA A 17 3.08 -0.07 -3.92
C ALA A 17 4.57 0.25 -3.74
N SER A 18 5.31 0.38 -4.83
CA SER A 18 6.78 0.55 -4.82
C SER A 18 7.25 1.98 -4.56
N ARG A 19 6.39 2.99 -4.70
CA ARG A 19 6.79 4.38 -4.49
C ARG A 19 6.82 4.78 -3.01
N PHE A 20 7.76 5.66 -2.67
CA PHE A 20 7.75 6.35 -1.38
C PHE A 20 6.71 7.49 -1.39
N GLY A 21 5.58 7.26 -0.73
CA GLY A 21 4.51 8.25 -0.53
C GLY A 21 3.11 7.77 -0.92
N PRO A 22 2.05 8.54 -0.59
CA PRO A 22 0.66 8.16 -0.85
C PRO A 22 0.38 8.01 -2.34
N ALA A 23 -0.52 7.10 -2.74
CA ALA A 23 -1.07 6.94 -4.08
C ALA A 23 -1.76 8.23 -4.60
N PRO A 24 -2.01 8.39 -5.93
CA PRO A 24 -2.54 9.63 -6.49
C PRO A 24 -3.96 9.95 -6.05
N SER A 25 -4.71 8.93 -5.60
CA SER A 25 -6.09 9.05 -5.13
C SER A 25 -6.34 8.10 -3.96
N ARG A 26 -7.41 8.39 -3.18
CA ARG A 26 -7.87 7.54 -2.07
C ARG A 26 -8.12 6.11 -2.51
N GLY A 27 -8.84 5.92 -3.62
CA GLY A 27 -9.18 4.58 -4.13
C GLY A 27 -7.95 3.76 -4.51
N ARG A 28 -6.93 4.40 -5.10
CA ARG A 28 -5.67 3.72 -5.45
C ARG A 28 -4.88 3.32 -4.20
N GLU A 29 -4.88 4.15 -3.16
CA GLU A 29 -4.19 3.79 -1.89
C GLU A 29 -4.90 2.63 -1.20
N VAL A 30 -6.24 2.62 -1.19
CA VAL A 30 -7.02 1.49 -0.64
C VAL A 30 -6.70 0.19 -1.39
N ALA A 31 -6.57 0.22 -2.72
CA ALA A 31 -6.18 -0.96 -3.49
C ALA A 31 -4.80 -1.48 -3.07
N VAL A 32 -3.81 -0.59 -2.88
CA VAL A 32 -2.48 -0.97 -2.37
C VAL A 32 -2.60 -1.61 -0.99
N ILE A 33 -3.31 -0.98 -0.04
CA ILE A 33 -3.50 -1.49 1.33
C ILE A 33 -4.09 -2.91 1.29
N VAL A 34 -5.18 -3.10 0.57
CA VAL A 34 -5.87 -4.40 0.50
C VAL A 34 -4.95 -5.47 -0.10
N THR A 35 -4.29 -5.17 -1.23
CA THR A 35 -3.37 -6.12 -1.85
C THR A 35 -2.20 -6.47 -0.94
N THR A 36 -1.60 -5.49 -0.25
CA THR A 36 -0.51 -5.74 0.70
C THR A 36 -0.97 -6.60 1.87
N VAL A 37 -2.15 -6.36 2.44
CA VAL A 37 -2.71 -7.18 3.53
C VAL A 37 -2.94 -8.62 3.08
N VAL A 38 -3.51 -8.83 1.88
CA VAL A 38 -3.74 -10.17 1.33
C VAL A 38 -2.42 -10.90 1.09
N LEU A 39 -1.42 -10.24 0.49
CA LEU A 39 -0.10 -10.83 0.27
C LEU A 39 0.61 -11.15 1.59
N MET A 40 0.52 -10.25 2.57
CA MET A 40 1.08 -10.48 3.89
C MET A 40 0.43 -11.69 4.58
N ALA A 41 -0.90 -11.80 4.51
CA ALA A 41 -1.63 -12.94 5.06
C ALA A 41 -1.20 -14.26 4.39
N ALA A 42 -1.03 -14.27 3.06
CA ALA A 42 -0.53 -15.43 2.33
C ALA A 42 0.90 -15.81 2.76
N ILE A 43 1.79 -14.83 2.92
CA ILE A 43 3.17 -15.05 3.40
C ILE A 43 3.18 -15.61 4.82
N LEU A 44 2.39 -15.03 5.74
CA LEU A 44 2.31 -15.48 7.13
C LEU A 44 1.75 -16.90 7.25
N ALA A 45 0.78 -17.27 6.40
CA ALA A 45 0.23 -18.61 6.36
C ALA A 45 1.28 -19.67 5.93
N ILE A 46 2.22 -19.29 5.06
CA ILE A 46 3.30 -20.17 4.57
C ILE A 46 4.46 -20.23 5.56
N VAL A 47 4.96 -19.07 6.01
CA VAL A 47 6.18 -18.97 6.81
C VAL A 47 5.92 -19.34 8.27
N GLN A 48 4.69 -19.16 8.76
CA GLN A 48 4.28 -19.44 10.15
C GLN A 48 5.27 -18.90 11.20
N PRO A 49 5.65 -17.61 11.14
CA PRO A 49 6.61 -17.06 12.09
C PRO A 49 6.01 -17.00 13.50
N THR A 50 6.88 -16.84 14.51
CA THR A 50 6.41 -16.69 15.89
C THR A 50 5.53 -15.44 16.05
N ILE A 51 4.69 -15.44 17.08
CA ILE A 51 3.72 -14.36 17.31
C ILE A 51 4.39 -13.00 17.49
N VAL A 52 5.59 -12.97 18.07
CA VAL A 52 6.37 -11.74 18.27
C VAL A 52 6.78 -11.12 16.94
N TYR A 53 7.35 -11.91 16.03
CA TYR A 53 7.73 -11.40 14.70
C TYR A 53 6.53 -10.98 13.88
N THR A 54 5.43 -11.74 13.97
CA THR A 54 4.16 -11.39 13.31
C THR A 54 3.63 -10.04 13.80
N ALA A 55 3.61 -9.81 15.11
CA ALA A 55 3.14 -8.56 15.70
C ALA A 55 3.98 -7.36 15.26
N ILE A 56 5.31 -7.50 15.26
CA ILE A 56 6.23 -6.45 14.81
C ILE A 56 5.99 -6.12 13.33
N ALA A 57 5.90 -7.14 12.46
CA ALA A 57 5.65 -6.94 11.04
C ALA A 57 4.32 -6.22 10.79
N CYS A 58 3.24 -6.66 11.44
CA CYS A 58 1.93 -6.01 11.37
C CYS A 58 1.99 -4.55 11.82
N ALA A 59 2.65 -4.26 12.94
CA ALA A 59 2.79 -2.89 13.45
C ALA A 59 3.52 -1.98 12.47
N LEU A 60 4.60 -2.47 11.84
CA LEU A 60 5.35 -1.72 10.82
C LEU A 60 4.51 -1.45 9.57
N VAL A 61 3.77 -2.45 9.10
CA VAL A 61 2.90 -2.31 7.91
C VAL A 61 1.77 -1.31 8.19
N VAL A 62 1.09 -1.44 9.33
CA VAL A 62 0.04 -0.49 9.73
C VAL A 62 0.60 0.92 9.90
N GLY A 63 1.76 1.06 10.56
CA GLY A 63 2.43 2.35 10.72
C GLY A 63 2.80 3.00 9.38
N ASN A 64 3.33 2.21 8.43
CA ASN A 64 3.63 2.68 7.09
C ASN A 64 2.39 3.22 6.38
N PHE A 65 1.28 2.45 6.39
CA PHE A 65 0.05 2.88 5.76
C PHE A 65 -0.62 4.05 6.47
N ALA A 66 -0.52 4.16 7.80
CA ALA A 66 -1.00 5.32 8.55
C ALA A 66 -0.27 6.60 8.13
N VAL A 67 1.06 6.56 8.01
CA VAL A 67 1.87 7.70 7.54
C VAL A 67 1.51 8.06 6.10
N ARG A 68 1.45 7.07 5.20
CA ARG A 68 1.07 7.29 3.80
C ARG A 68 -0.32 7.92 3.72
N TRP A 69 -1.29 7.40 4.47
CA TRP A 69 -2.65 7.93 4.51
C TRP A 69 -2.70 9.37 5.03
N ALA A 70 -1.99 9.69 6.12
CA ALA A 70 -1.91 11.05 6.65
C ALA A 70 -1.31 12.04 5.64
N LEU A 71 -0.28 11.63 4.88
CA LEU A 71 0.28 12.44 3.80
C LEU A 71 -0.66 12.56 2.60
N GLY A 72 -1.39 11.49 2.29
CA GLY A 72 -2.34 11.41 1.19
C GLY A 72 -3.55 12.30 1.39
N THR A 73 -4.12 12.30 2.59
CA THR A 73 -5.30 13.13 2.94
C THR A 73 -5.05 14.63 2.69
N ARG A 74 -3.83 15.12 2.90
CA ARG A 74 -3.41 16.50 2.59
C ARG A 74 -3.35 16.80 1.08
N LYS A 75 -3.21 15.79 0.23
CA LYS A 75 -2.99 15.94 -1.23
C LYS A 75 -4.22 15.59 -2.06
N TRP A 76 -5.05 14.66 -1.60
CA TRP A 76 -6.18 14.14 -2.38
C TRP A 76 -7.34 15.14 -2.56
N GLY A 77 -7.37 16.25 -1.81
CA GLY A 77 -8.40 17.29 -1.91
C GLY A 77 -7.92 18.61 -2.53
N SER A 78 -6.65 18.75 -2.90
CA SER A 78 -6.08 19.96 -3.51
C SER A 78 -5.91 19.83 -5.02
N ARG A 79 -6.74 19.03 -5.68
CA ARG A 79 -6.75 18.85 -7.13
C ARG A 79 -8.14 19.09 -7.68
#